data_AF-G0UQN6-F1
#
_entry.id   AF-G0UQN6-F1
#
_cell.length_a   1.000
_cell.length_b   1.000
_cell.length_c   1.000
_cell.angle_alpha   90.00
_cell.angle_beta   90.00
_cell.angle_gamma   90.00
#
_symmetry.space_group_name_H-M   'P 1'
#
loop_
_entity.id
_entity.type
_entity.pdbx_description
1 polymer ?
#
loop_
_entity_poly.entity_id
_entity_poly.type
_entity_poly.pdbx_seq_one_letter_code
_entity_poly.pdbx_strand_id
1 'polypeptide(L)'
;MSTSGSSFEQPSKNGHNSSRPPTPRARQITPLRIVNRGAERPQSPSKTEGAPPLGPTHAFGGADDDRDSAVASMANNIRQTVEYKVAWDLELWRAIEASKLRQQLETQKKKALNELARVVKIREQQAVAGLEVREQEVARREQRLREEEKQMERRKWRLAEMEKDVRCLRQHLTEARRRVGADAKAEVRRAKEDAEHAAELQEQRMRAAEAQAKRADERLQQAQREYLALSEEFHHFRTRQLTAPPDKLSTVEARMRSEFVIEQQALHDRLERRHQEKLQQVEDRCRKLEEENCKLLALSTKRKEQLNQSAEVISRLKRSNRALKERLEARVLGAAGLLESSANVGMKPNQEDAQRGPEDANHPEVALLSSELERLQHERRLIVEGSAGALDEGSDIVRCLDSKIKDLIDQLATHGQVLHPLTVL
;
A
#
# COMPACT_ATOMS: atom_id res chain seq x y z
N MET A 1 16.48 19.76 56.99
CA MET A 1 16.27 20.25 55.62
C MET A 1 14.95 19.68 55.15
N SER A 2 13.99 20.57 54.88
CA SER A 2 12.60 20.26 54.58
C SER A 2 12.42 20.05 53.07
N THR A 3 11.76 18.96 52.68
CA THR A 3 11.21 18.72 51.33
C THR A 3 9.83 18.11 51.55
N SER A 4 8.72 18.84 51.50
CA SER A 4 8.09 19.47 50.33
C SER A 4 7.63 18.46 49.27
N GLY A 5 6.32 18.19 49.26
CA GLY A 5 5.55 18.05 48.02
C GLY A 5 5.51 16.67 47.36
N SER A 6 4.43 15.92 47.59
CA SER A 6 3.91 14.99 46.59
C SER A 6 2.38 15.06 46.64
N SER A 7 1.84 15.96 45.81
CA SER A 7 0.41 16.11 45.58
C SER A 7 -0.03 15.02 44.62
N PHE A 8 -0.96 14.19 45.07
CA PHE A 8 -1.51 13.05 44.35
C PHE A 8 -2.65 13.56 43.44
N GLU A 9 -2.33 13.88 42.18
CA GLU A 9 -3.35 14.16 41.17
C GLU A 9 -4.04 12.86 40.72
N GLN A 10 -5.35 12.78 40.96
CA GLN A 10 -6.21 11.74 40.40
C GLN A 10 -6.56 12.09 38.94
N PRO A 11 -6.46 11.15 37.99
CA PRO A 11 -6.96 11.38 36.64
C PRO A 11 -8.49 11.31 36.61
N SER A 12 -9.06 12.42 36.19
CA SER A 12 -10.47 12.66 35.87
C SER A 12 -11.03 11.58 34.94
N LYS A 13 -12.09 10.90 35.39
CA LYS A 13 -12.90 9.98 34.59
C LYS A 13 -13.81 10.80 33.67
N ASN A 14 -13.31 11.15 32.48
CA ASN A 14 -14.16 11.65 31.40
C ASN A 14 -15.02 10.51 30.86
N GLY A 15 -16.27 10.46 31.33
CA GLY A 15 -17.33 9.61 30.78
C GLY A 15 -17.62 10.00 29.34
N HIS A 16 -17.11 9.21 28.39
CA HIS A 16 -17.57 9.25 27.02
C HIS A 16 -18.95 8.60 26.94
N ASN A 17 -19.98 9.45 26.88
CA ASN A 17 -21.31 9.09 26.46
C ASN A 17 -21.26 8.60 25.01
N SER A 18 -21.12 7.28 24.86
CA SER A 18 -21.30 6.58 23.59
C SER A 18 -22.76 6.71 23.17
N SER A 19 -23.07 7.72 22.34
CA SER A 19 -24.36 7.80 21.67
C SER A 19 -24.47 6.61 20.71
N ARG A 20 -25.37 5.70 21.08
CA ARG A 20 -25.71 4.52 20.31
C ARG A 20 -26.60 4.99 19.15
N PRO A 21 -26.24 4.78 17.88
CA PRO A 21 -27.15 5.10 16.78
C PRO A 21 -28.39 4.19 16.87
N PRO A 22 -29.61 4.70 16.61
CA PRO A 22 -30.80 3.88 16.62
C PRO A 22 -30.75 2.86 15.49
N THR A 23 -30.80 1.58 15.87
CA THR A 23 -31.06 0.44 14.99
C THR A 23 -32.26 0.73 14.08
N PRO A 24 -32.14 0.58 12.74
CA PRO A 24 -33.29 0.70 11.87
C PRO A 24 -34.27 -0.44 12.16
N ARG A 25 -35.49 -0.07 12.55
CA ARG A 25 -36.64 -0.98 12.69
C ARG A 25 -36.74 -1.84 11.43
N ALA A 26 -36.57 -3.15 11.59
CA ALA A 26 -36.94 -4.14 10.62
C ALA A 26 -38.42 -3.95 10.27
N ARG A 27 -38.70 -3.47 9.06
CA ARG A 27 -40.05 -3.48 8.50
C ARG A 27 -40.44 -4.95 8.34
N GLN A 28 -41.37 -5.40 9.16
CA GLN A 28 -42.03 -6.69 8.99
C GLN A 28 -42.69 -6.69 7.62
N ILE A 29 -42.12 -7.45 6.69
CA ILE A 29 -42.72 -7.75 5.40
C ILE A 29 -43.88 -8.68 5.71
N THR A 30 -45.09 -8.14 5.65
CA THR A 30 -46.33 -8.91 5.67
C THR A 30 -46.36 -9.72 4.36
N PRO A 31 -46.51 -11.05 4.40
CA PRO A 31 -46.66 -11.82 3.18
C PRO A 31 -48.00 -11.45 2.55
N LEU A 32 -47.95 -10.84 1.36
CA LEU A 32 -49.10 -10.66 0.48
C LEU A 32 -49.62 -12.05 0.13
N ARG A 33 -50.71 -12.44 0.79
CA ARG A 33 -51.55 -13.58 0.46
C ARG A 33 -52.10 -13.36 -0.94
N ILE A 34 -51.49 -14.02 -1.93
CA ILE A 34 -52.00 -14.13 -3.29
C ILE A 34 -53.31 -14.90 -3.21
N VAL A 35 -54.43 -14.16 -3.21
CA VAL A 35 -55.75 -14.73 -3.43
C VAL A 35 -55.87 -14.97 -4.93
N ASN A 36 -55.54 -16.19 -5.35
CA ASN A 36 -55.97 -16.74 -6.63
C ASN A 36 -57.50 -16.83 -6.59
N ARG A 37 -58.18 -15.78 -7.06
CA ARG A 37 -59.61 -15.82 -7.34
C ARG A 37 -59.76 -16.05 -8.84
N GLY A 38 -60.15 -17.27 -9.17
CA GLY A 38 -60.29 -17.78 -10.52
C GLY A 38 -61.10 -16.83 -11.40
N ALA A 39 -60.51 -16.47 -12.54
CA ALA A 39 -61.23 -15.93 -13.67
C ALA A 39 -62.04 -17.07 -14.30
N GLU A 40 -63.35 -17.07 -14.07
CA GLU A 40 -64.28 -17.81 -14.92
C GLU A 40 -64.25 -17.16 -16.31
N ARG A 41 -63.67 -17.87 -17.28
CA ARG A 41 -63.81 -17.58 -18.71
C ARG A 41 -64.69 -18.66 -19.33
N PRO A 42 -65.72 -18.29 -20.11
CA PRO A 42 -66.62 -19.27 -20.72
C PRO A 42 -65.89 -20.00 -21.85
N GLN A 43 -65.87 -21.33 -21.77
CA GLN A 43 -65.49 -22.20 -22.88
C GLN A 43 -66.74 -22.62 -23.64
N SER A 44 -66.81 -22.23 -24.90
CA SER A 44 -67.34 -23.01 -26.00
C SER A 44 -66.41 -22.69 -27.18
N PRO A 45 -66.08 -23.63 -28.10
CA PRO A 45 -67.05 -24.50 -28.77
C PRO A 45 -66.54 -25.91 -29.16
N SER A 46 -67.42 -26.65 -29.84
CA SER A 46 -67.18 -27.77 -30.78
C SER A 46 -67.21 -29.22 -30.24
N LYS A 47 -68.12 -29.99 -30.86
CA LYS A 47 -68.23 -31.45 -31.11
C LYS A 47 -69.73 -31.71 -31.32
N THR A 48 -70.29 -31.88 -32.51
CA THR A 48 -70.00 -32.85 -33.59
C THR A 48 -70.16 -34.30 -33.14
N GLU A 49 -71.40 -34.72 -32.92
CA GLU A 49 -71.91 -36.10 -32.99
C GLU A 49 -73.33 -35.93 -33.60
N GLY A 50 -73.76 -36.59 -34.67
CA GLY A 50 -73.57 -37.99 -35.00
C GLY A 50 -74.96 -38.66 -34.89
N ALA A 51 -75.65 -38.72 -36.04
CA ALA A 51 -76.78 -39.59 -36.49
C ALA A 51 -77.64 -40.39 -35.46
N PRO A 52 -78.92 -40.68 -35.79
CA PRO A 52 -79.16 -41.85 -36.64
C PRO A 52 -80.24 -41.67 -37.72
N PRO A 53 -80.14 -42.46 -38.82
CA PRO A 53 -81.19 -42.65 -39.81
C PRO A 53 -82.07 -43.84 -39.43
N LEU A 54 -83.37 -43.77 -39.71
CA LEU A 54 -84.27 -44.92 -39.74
C LEU A 54 -85.15 -44.84 -40.99
N GLY A 55 -84.85 -45.66 -42.00
CA GLY A 55 -85.89 -46.27 -42.85
C GLY A 55 -86.46 -47.52 -42.13
N PRO A 56 -87.19 -48.45 -42.79
CA PRO A 56 -87.57 -48.56 -44.21
C PRO A 56 -89.04 -49.02 -44.44
N THR A 57 -89.34 -49.55 -45.65
CA THR A 57 -90.52 -50.37 -46.10
C THR A 57 -91.83 -49.60 -46.40
N HIS A 58 -92.52 -49.72 -47.54
CA HIS A 58 -92.80 -50.89 -48.40
C HIS A 58 -92.89 -50.56 -49.91
N ALA A 59 -92.63 -51.57 -50.73
CA ALA A 59 -92.94 -51.68 -52.15
C ALA A 59 -94.44 -51.90 -52.42
N PHE A 60 -94.97 -51.45 -53.56
CA PHE A 60 -96.01 -52.06 -54.42
C PHE A 60 -96.18 -51.12 -55.64
N GLY A 61 -95.98 -51.56 -56.89
CA GLY A 61 -97.07 -51.96 -57.82
C GLY A 61 -97.89 -50.72 -58.26
N GLY A 62 -97.85 -50.21 -59.49
CA GLY A 62 -98.16 -50.87 -60.76
C GLY A 62 -99.41 -50.19 -61.35
N ALA A 63 -99.30 -49.68 -62.58
CA ALA A 63 -100.35 -49.34 -63.56
C ALA A 63 -101.65 -48.63 -63.07
N ASP A 64 -101.88 -47.38 -63.52
CA ASP A 64 -103.23 -46.79 -63.74
C ASP A 64 -103.11 -45.40 -64.43
N ASP A 65 -102.62 -45.35 -65.69
CA ASP A 65 -102.41 -44.11 -66.47
C ASP A 65 -103.69 -43.55 -67.13
N ASP A 66 -104.88 -44.10 -66.82
CA ASP A 66 -106.17 -43.65 -67.34
C ASP A 66 -107.11 -43.05 -66.27
N ARG A 67 -106.68 -43.01 -65.00
CA ARG A 67 -107.40 -42.31 -63.91
C ARG A 67 -106.93 -40.87 -63.68
N ASP A 68 -105.68 -40.56 -63.98
CA ASP A 68 -105.11 -39.23 -63.72
C ASP A 68 -105.66 -38.14 -64.64
N SER A 69 -106.15 -38.49 -65.84
CA SER A 69 -106.83 -37.57 -66.77
C SER A 69 -108.24 -37.16 -66.28
N ALA A 70 -109.01 -38.11 -65.73
CA ALA A 70 -110.31 -37.83 -65.14
C ALA A 70 -110.19 -37.06 -63.80
N VAL A 71 -109.17 -37.39 -63.00
CA VAL A 71 -108.84 -36.67 -61.76
C VAL A 71 -108.35 -35.24 -62.05
N ALA A 72 -107.57 -35.02 -63.11
CA ALA A 72 -107.15 -33.69 -63.55
C ALA A 72 -108.32 -32.83 -64.08
N SER A 73 -109.28 -33.43 -64.81
CA SER A 73 -110.48 -32.72 -65.28
C SER A 73 -111.45 -32.39 -64.14
N MET A 74 -111.59 -33.28 -63.15
CA MET A 74 -112.40 -33.03 -61.95
C MET A 74 -111.72 -32.00 -61.01
N ALA A 75 -110.39 -32.04 -60.90
CA ALA A 75 -109.61 -31.00 -60.22
C ALA A 75 -109.74 -29.63 -60.89
N ASN A 76 -109.84 -29.57 -62.23
CA ASN A 76 -110.11 -28.31 -62.95
C ASN A 76 -111.52 -27.76 -62.68
N ASN A 77 -112.53 -28.61 -62.54
CA ASN A 77 -113.88 -28.18 -62.17
C ASN A 77 -113.98 -27.71 -60.70
N ILE A 78 -113.29 -28.40 -59.78
CA ILE A 78 -113.21 -28.00 -58.36
C ILE A 78 -112.44 -26.68 -58.21
N ARG A 79 -111.41 -26.43 -59.03
CA ARG A 79 -110.64 -25.18 -59.03
C ARG A 79 -111.41 -23.96 -59.54
N GLN A 80 -112.51 -24.17 -60.25
CA GLN A 80 -113.34 -23.10 -60.82
C GLN A 80 -114.51 -22.71 -59.91
N THR A 81 -114.78 -23.46 -58.84
CA THR A 81 -115.83 -23.11 -57.86
C THR A 81 -115.45 -21.84 -57.09
N VAL A 82 -116.46 -21.08 -56.66
CA VAL A 82 -116.26 -19.80 -55.94
C VAL A 82 -115.57 -20.06 -54.60
N GLU A 83 -115.91 -21.17 -53.96
CA GLU A 83 -115.36 -21.63 -52.69
C GLU A 83 -113.87 -21.94 -52.79
N TYR A 84 -113.43 -22.56 -53.88
CA TYR A 84 -112.01 -22.86 -54.10
C TYR A 84 -111.19 -21.58 -54.32
N LYS A 85 -111.70 -20.62 -55.09
CA LYS A 85 -111.01 -19.32 -55.29
C LYS A 85 -110.85 -18.57 -53.97
N VAL A 86 -111.89 -18.53 -53.14
CA VAL A 86 -111.82 -17.93 -51.81
C VAL A 86 -110.84 -18.66 -50.90
N ALA A 87 -110.82 -20.00 -50.92
CA ALA A 87 -109.87 -20.79 -50.14
C ALA A 87 -108.41 -20.53 -50.57
N TRP A 88 -108.18 -20.46 -51.89
CA TRP A 88 -106.87 -20.12 -52.47
C TRP A 88 -106.42 -18.70 -52.11
N ASP A 89 -107.32 -17.71 -52.21
CA ASP A 89 -107.02 -16.32 -51.83
C ASP A 89 -106.69 -16.21 -50.33
N LEU A 90 -107.35 -17.00 -49.47
CA LEU A 90 -107.02 -17.10 -48.04
C LEU A 90 -105.67 -17.77 -47.80
N GLU A 91 -105.33 -18.83 -48.54
CA GLU A 91 -104.01 -19.47 -48.46
C GLU A 91 -102.90 -18.51 -48.92
N LEU A 92 -103.10 -17.81 -50.04
CA LEU A 92 -102.18 -16.80 -50.54
C LEU A 92 -102.03 -15.65 -49.53
N TRP A 93 -103.13 -15.17 -48.96
CA TRP A 93 -103.10 -14.14 -47.92
C TRP A 93 -102.34 -14.61 -46.68
N ARG A 94 -102.58 -15.84 -46.20
CA ARG A 94 -101.81 -16.45 -45.10
C ARG A 94 -100.33 -16.58 -45.43
N ALA A 95 -99.98 -16.94 -46.66
CA ALA A 95 -98.59 -17.05 -47.11
C ALA A 95 -97.89 -15.69 -47.15
N ILE A 96 -98.57 -14.65 -47.68
CA ILE A 96 -98.09 -13.26 -47.70
C ILE A 96 -97.90 -12.76 -46.26
N GLU A 97 -98.87 -12.99 -45.38
CA GLU A 97 -98.80 -12.55 -43.98
C GLU A 97 -97.71 -13.29 -43.20
N ALA A 98 -97.57 -14.60 -43.40
CA ALA A 98 -96.46 -15.38 -42.85
C ALA A 98 -95.10 -14.88 -43.36
N SER A 99 -94.98 -14.50 -44.63
CA SER A 99 -93.76 -13.89 -45.17
C SER A 99 -93.44 -12.55 -44.51
N LYS A 100 -94.43 -11.67 -44.33
CA LYS A 100 -94.25 -10.40 -43.61
C LYS A 100 -93.77 -10.62 -42.17
N LEU A 101 -94.40 -11.55 -41.44
CA LEU A 101 -93.99 -11.88 -40.06
C LEU A 101 -92.57 -12.46 -40.02
N ARG A 102 -92.18 -13.31 -40.98
CA ARG A 102 -90.81 -13.81 -41.10
C ARG A 102 -89.82 -12.66 -41.34
N GLN A 103 -90.11 -11.74 -42.26
CA GLN A 103 -89.26 -10.56 -42.51
C GLN A 103 -89.16 -9.65 -41.27
N GLN A 104 -90.26 -9.42 -40.55
CA GLN A 104 -90.25 -8.65 -39.30
C GLN A 104 -89.38 -9.33 -38.24
N LEU A 105 -89.51 -10.66 -38.06
CA LEU A 105 -88.66 -11.42 -37.14
C LEU A 105 -87.18 -11.38 -37.56
N GLU A 106 -86.88 -11.50 -38.84
CA GLU A 106 -85.52 -11.39 -39.34
C GLU A 106 -84.92 -10.00 -39.11
N THR A 107 -85.68 -8.93 -39.36
CA THR A 107 -85.22 -7.57 -39.11
C THR A 107 -85.02 -7.31 -37.62
N GLN A 108 -85.91 -7.81 -36.76
CA GLN A 108 -85.74 -7.74 -35.30
C GLN A 108 -84.51 -8.52 -34.84
N LYS A 109 -84.30 -9.74 -35.35
CA LYS A 109 -83.11 -10.56 -35.06
C LYS A 109 -81.83 -9.85 -35.51
N LYS A 110 -81.79 -9.30 -36.73
CA LYS A 110 -80.64 -8.53 -37.23
C LYS A 110 -80.35 -7.31 -36.36
N LYS A 111 -81.39 -6.55 -35.96
CA LYS A 111 -81.24 -5.41 -35.03
C LYS A 111 -80.68 -5.85 -33.67
N ALA A 112 -81.21 -6.91 -33.08
CA ALA A 112 -80.74 -7.44 -31.80
C ALA A 112 -79.28 -7.94 -31.87
N LEU A 113 -78.91 -8.66 -32.94
CA LEU A 113 -77.55 -9.13 -33.17
C LEU A 113 -76.57 -7.96 -33.36
N ASN A 114 -76.98 -6.92 -34.10
CA ASN A 114 -76.15 -5.73 -34.31
C ASN A 114 -75.91 -4.96 -33.00
N GLU A 115 -76.94 -4.79 -32.15
CA GLU A 115 -76.75 -4.14 -30.85
C GLU A 115 -75.88 -4.99 -29.92
N LEU A 116 -76.06 -6.32 -29.91
CA LEU A 116 -75.18 -7.22 -29.16
C LEU A 116 -73.73 -7.10 -29.62
N ALA A 117 -73.47 -7.09 -30.94
CA ALA A 117 -72.13 -6.90 -31.48
C ALA A 117 -71.53 -5.54 -31.08
N ARG A 118 -72.33 -4.48 -31.05
CA ARG A 118 -71.90 -3.15 -30.59
C ARG A 118 -71.51 -3.16 -29.10
N VAL A 119 -72.33 -3.77 -28.25
CA VAL A 119 -72.06 -3.88 -26.81
C VAL A 119 -70.81 -4.72 -26.55
N VAL A 120 -70.65 -5.85 -27.25
CA VAL A 120 -69.45 -6.69 -27.14
C VAL A 120 -68.21 -5.91 -27.56
N LYS A 121 -68.25 -5.20 -28.69
CA LYS A 121 -67.14 -4.37 -29.16
C LYS A 121 -66.75 -3.28 -28.16
N ILE A 122 -67.72 -2.61 -27.55
CA ILE A 122 -67.46 -1.59 -26.52
C ILE A 122 -66.82 -2.22 -25.27
N ARG A 123 -67.32 -3.38 -24.82
CA ARG A 123 -66.74 -4.09 -23.67
C ARG A 123 -65.32 -4.57 -23.95
N GLU A 124 -65.05 -5.09 -25.15
CA GLU A 124 -63.71 -5.48 -25.57
C GLU A 124 -62.76 -4.28 -25.58
N GLN A 125 -63.17 -3.14 -26.17
CA GLN A 125 -62.37 -1.91 -26.16
C GLN A 125 -62.07 -1.42 -24.73
N GLN A 126 -63.06 -1.45 -23.84
CA GLN A 126 -62.86 -1.09 -22.44
C GLN A 126 -61.92 -2.07 -21.71
N ALA A 127 -62.01 -3.36 -22.01
CA ALA A 127 -61.11 -4.37 -21.45
C ALA A 127 -59.67 -4.17 -21.94
N VAL A 128 -59.46 -3.90 -23.23
CA VAL A 128 -58.13 -3.61 -23.81
C VAL A 128 -57.54 -2.35 -23.19
N ALA A 129 -58.29 -1.24 -23.14
CA ALA A 129 -57.81 -0.01 -22.49
C ALA A 129 -57.46 -0.23 -21.00
N GLY A 130 -58.25 -1.04 -20.29
CA GLY A 130 -57.96 -1.42 -18.91
C GLY A 130 -56.68 -2.27 -18.76
N LEU A 131 -56.39 -3.14 -19.73
CA LEU A 131 -55.15 -3.92 -19.76
C LEU A 131 -53.94 -3.04 -20.09
N GLU A 132 -54.05 -2.12 -21.04
CA GLU A 132 -52.98 -1.18 -21.40
C GLU A 132 -52.57 -0.30 -20.20
N VAL A 133 -53.53 0.21 -19.43
CA VAL A 133 -53.24 0.99 -18.22
C VAL A 133 -52.52 0.14 -17.17
N ARG A 134 -52.94 -1.12 -16.98
CA ARG A 134 -52.29 -2.05 -16.04
C ARG A 134 -50.88 -2.41 -16.50
N GLU A 135 -50.68 -2.61 -17.80
CA GLU A 135 -49.36 -2.89 -18.38
C GLU A 135 -48.41 -1.71 -18.15
N GLN A 136 -48.86 -0.47 -18.39
CA GLN A 136 -48.07 0.72 -18.10
C GLN A 136 -47.74 0.85 -16.61
N GLU A 137 -48.68 0.54 -15.72
CA GLU A 137 -48.43 0.58 -14.29
C GLU A 137 -47.41 -0.48 -13.84
N VAL A 138 -47.54 -1.71 -14.35
CA VAL A 138 -46.56 -2.78 -14.11
C VAL A 138 -45.19 -2.38 -14.64
N ALA A 139 -45.09 -1.85 -15.86
CA ALA A 139 -43.83 -1.39 -16.43
C ALA A 139 -43.16 -0.29 -15.58
N ARG A 140 -43.92 0.67 -15.06
CA ARG A 140 -43.41 1.70 -14.13
C ARG A 140 -42.91 1.10 -12.82
N ARG A 141 -43.61 0.11 -12.26
CA ARG A 141 -43.20 -0.59 -11.03
C ARG A 141 -41.93 -1.40 -11.27
N GLU A 142 -41.84 -2.12 -12.38
CA GLU A 142 -40.62 -2.84 -12.76
C GLU A 142 -39.42 -1.92 -12.96
N GLN A 143 -39.62 -0.75 -13.58
CA GLN A 143 -38.55 0.24 -13.71
C GLN A 143 -38.05 0.71 -12.34
N ARG A 144 -38.95 1.03 -11.41
CA ARG A 144 -38.58 1.40 -10.04
C ARG A 144 -37.81 0.28 -9.34
N LEU A 145 -38.25 -0.97 -9.47
CA LEU A 145 -37.54 -2.13 -8.92
C LEU A 145 -36.13 -2.25 -9.50
N ARG A 146 -35.95 -2.10 -10.83
CA ARG A 146 -34.62 -2.12 -11.46
C ARG A 146 -33.71 -1.00 -10.95
N GLU A 147 -34.26 0.19 -10.69
CA GLU A 147 -33.50 1.32 -10.12
C GLU A 147 -33.11 1.06 -8.66
N GLU A 148 -34.03 0.54 -7.85
CA GLU A 148 -33.78 0.14 -6.46
C GLU A 148 -32.74 -0.98 -6.36
N GLU A 149 -32.80 -1.99 -7.24
CA GLU A 149 -31.81 -3.06 -7.36
C GLU A 149 -30.41 -2.50 -7.63
N LYS A 150 -30.27 -1.61 -8.63
CA LYS A 150 -29.00 -0.94 -8.92
C LYS A 150 -28.49 -0.13 -7.73
N GLN A 151 -29.37 0.56 -7.01
CA GLN A 151 -28.98 1.30 -5.80
C GLN A 151 -28.50 0.35 -4.69
N MET A 152 -29.16 -0.79 -4.52
CA MET A 152 -28.78 -1.82 -3.55
C MET A 152 -27.45 -2.46 -3.90
N GLU A 153 -27.18 -2.75 -5.17
CA GLU A 153 -25.87 -3.23 -5.64
C GLU A 153 -24.75 -2.23 -5.35
N ARG A 154 -24.97 -0.94 -5.65
CA ARG A 154 -24.00 0.13 -5.31
C ARG A 154 -23.76 0.25 -3.81
N ARG A 155 -24.78 0.02 -2.97
CA ARG A 155 -24.61 0.01 -1.50
C ARG A 155 -23.83 -1.23 -1.04
N LYS A 156 -24.15 -2.41 -1.58
CA LYS A 156 -23.43 -3.66 -1.29
C LYS A 156 -21.94 -3.55 -1.65
N TRP A 157 -21.64 -2.99 -2.82
CA TRP A 157 -20.26 -2.79 -3.26
C TRP A 157 -19.50 -1.83 -2.34
N ARG A 158 -20.09 -0.68 -1.99
CA ARG A 158 -19.49 0.25 -1.01
C ARG A 158 -19.26 -0.38 0.36
N LEU A 159 -20.20 -1.20 0.84
CA LEU A 159 -20.03 -1.93 2.09
C LEU A 159 -18.86 -2.91 2.00
N ALA A 160 -18.71 -3.64 0.90
CA ALA A 160 -17.60 -4.56 0.70
C ALA A 160 -16.23 -3.85 0.66
N GLU A 161 -16.16 -2.64 0.09
CA GLU A 161 -14.96 -1.80 0.13
C GLU A 161 -14.64 -1.35 1.56
N MET A 162 -15.63 -0.82 2.28
CA MET A 162 -15.44 -0.42 3.68
C MET A 162 -15.01 -1.60 4.57
N GLU A 163 -15.56 -2.79 4.34
CA GLU A 163 -15.13 -4.01 5.04
C GLU A 163 -13.69 -4.43 4.70
N LYS A 164 -13.25 -4.18 3.47
CA LYS A 164 -11.85 -4.39 3.07
C LYS A 164 -10.94 -3.40 3.81
N ASP A 165 -11.30 -2.12 3.84
CA ASP A 165 -10.52 -1.08 4.52
C ASP A 165 -10.41 -1.34 6.02
N VAL A 166 -11.52 -1.75 6.68
CA VAL A 166 -11.51 -2.13 8.10
C VAL A 166 -10.61 -3.34 8.35
N ARG A 167 -10.57 -4.33 7.45
CA ARG A 167 -9.64 -5.47 7.56
C ARG A 167 -8.19 -5.03 7.43
N CYS A 168 -7.86 -4.18 6.44
CA CYS A 168 -6.52 -3.63 6.26
C CYS A 168 -6.07 -2.81 7.49
N LEU A 169 -6.93 -1.92 7.99
CA LEU A 169 -6.63 -1.11 9.18
C LEU A 169 -6.39 -1.99 10.42
N ARG A 170 -7.19 -3.05 10.61
CA ARG A 170 -6.96 -4.02 11.69
C ARG A 170 -5.60 -4.70 11.56
N GLN A 171 -5.23 -5.14 10.36
CA GLN A 171 -3.91 -5.75 10.10
C GLN A 171 -2.78 -4.76 10.43
N HIS A 172 -2.84 -3.53 9.91
CA HIS A 172 -1.84 -2.50 10.22
C HIS A 172 -1.73 -2.19 11.72
N LEU A 173 -2.86 -2.09 12.44
CA LEU A 173 -2.85 -1.90 13.88
C LEU A 173 -2.22 -3.08 14.63
N THR A 174 -2.47 -4.31 14.20
CA THR A 174 -1.84 -5.50 14.81
C THR A 174 -0.34 -5.54 14.54
N GLU A 175 0.11 -5.19 13.33
CA GLU A 175 1.52 -5.11 12.99
C GLU A 175 2.24 -4.00 13.75
N ALA A 176 1.64 -2.81 13.84
CA ALA A 176 2.18 -1.69 14.61
C ALA A 176 2.33 -2.05 16.09
N ARG A 177 1.31 -2.68 16.70
CA ARG A 177 1.40 -3.20 18.07
C ARG A 177 2.51 -4.24 18.22
N ARG A 178 2.71 -5.11 17.22
CA ARG A 178 3.80 -6.11 17.23
C ARG A 178 5.17 -5.44 17.17
N ARG A 179 5.34 -4.41 16.32
CA ARG A 179 6.59 -3.64 16.20
C ARG A 179 6.93 -2.92 17.49
N VAL A 180 6.00 -2.12 18.03
CA VAL A 180 6.17 -1.43 19.33
C VAL A 180 6.50 -2.42 20.45
N GLY A 181 5.83 -3.58 20.47
CA GLY A 181 6.12 -4.62 21.46
C GLY A 181 7.49 -5.30 21.27
N ALA A 182 8.05 -5.31 20.07
CA ALA A 182 9.41 -5.80 19.81
C ALA A 182 10.45 -4.75 20.20
N ASP A 183 10.20 -3.47 19.88
CA ASP A 183 11.09 -2.35 20.20
C ASP A 183 11.22 -2.16 21.71
N ALA A 184 10.09 -2.17 22.44
CA ALA A 184 10.09 -2.11 23.90
C ALA A 184 10.85 -3.28 24.55
N LYS A 185 10.78 -4.49 23.97
CA LYS A 185 11.57 -5.65 24.45
C LYS A 185 13.06 -5.47 24.17
N ALA A 186 13.43 -4.86 23.05
CA ALA A 186 14.82 -4.57 22.71
C ALA A 186 15.40 -3.49 23.63
N GLU A 187 14.63 -2.43 23.93
CA GLU A 187 15.00 -1.39 24.90
C GLU A 187 15.22 -1.96 26.29
N VAL A 188 14.30 -2.81 26.78
CA VAL A 188 14.46 -3.48 28.09
C VAL A 188 15.70 -4.38 28.11
N ARG A 189 16.05 -5.04 27.01
CA ARG A 189 17.29 -5.84 26.93
C ARG A 189 18.53 -4.96 27.02
N ARG A 190 18.60 -3.88 26.23
CA ARG A 190 19.72 -2.92 26.29
C ARG A 190 19.87 -2.32 27.67
N ALA A 191 18.77 -1.88 28.30
CA ALA A 191 18.82 -1.32 29.65
C ALA A 191 19.30 -2.34 30.70
N LYS A 192 19.00 -3.64 30.51
CA LYS A 192 19.54 -4.70 31.38
C LYS A 192 21.04 -4.92 31.16
N GLU A 193 21.47 -5.00 29.90
CA GLU A 193 22.89 -5.14 29.53
C GLU A 193 23.71 -3.95 30.07
N ASP A 194 23.19 -2.72 29.97
CA ASP A 194 23.83 -1.51 30.52
C ASP A 194 23.90 -1.56 32.06
N ALA A 195 22.84 -2.03 32.73
CA ALA A 195 22.83 -2.18 34.18
C ALA A 195 23.79 -3.28 34.68
N GLU A 196 23.88 -4.40 33.94
CA GLU A 196 24.83 -5.48 34.20
C GLU A 196 26.27 -4.98 34.05
N HIS A 197 26.59 -4.28 32.96
CA HIS A 197 27.92 -3.67 32.78
C HIS A 197 28.27 -2.63 33.85
N ALA A 198 27.32 -1.79 34.26
CA ALA A 198 27.53 -0.84 35.34
C ALA A 198 27.83 -1.54 36.68
N ALA A 199 27.13 -2.63 36.98
CA ALA A 199 27.38 -3.45 38.15
C ALA A 199 28.77 -4.11 38.11
N GLU A 200 29.14 -4.70 36.98
CA GLU A 200 30.47 -5.30 36.77
C GLU A 200 31.60 -4.27 36.96
N LEU A 201 31.45 -3.07 36.40
CA LEU A 201 32.44 -2.00 36.55
C LEU A 201 32.58 -1.57 38.02
N GLN A 202 31.46 -1.48 38.73
CA GLN A 202 31.46 -1.13 40.16
C GLN A 202 32.12 -2.24 41.00
N GLU A 203 31.86 -3.51 40.70
CA GLU A 203 32.56 -4.62 41.33
C GLU A 203 34.07 -4.56 41.10
N GLN A 204 34.51 -4.28 39.88
CA GLN A 204 35.93 -4.14 39.57
C GLN A 204 36.57 -2.98 40.36
N ARG A 205 35.88 -1.84 40.48
CA ARG A 205 36.34 -0.71 41.30
C ARG A 205 36.43 -1.07 42.78
N MET A 206 35.43 -1.77 43.32
CA MET A 206 35.47 -2.27 44.71
C MET A 206 36.64 -3.21 44.91
N ARG A 207 36.85 -4.20 44.03
CA ARG A 207 37.99 -5.13 44.10
C ARG A 207 39.34 -4.41 44.03
N ALA A 208 39.46 -3.39 43.19
CA ALA A 208 40.68 -2.57 43.09
C ALA A 208 40.94 -1.76 44.37
N ALA A 209 39.89 -1.16 44.95
CA ALA A 209 39.96 -0.42 46.20
C ALA A 209 40.31 -1.35 47.38
N GLU A 210 39.70 -2.54 47.45
CA GLU A 210 40.03 -3.58 48.45
C GLU A 210 41.49 -4.03 48.32
N ALA A 211 41.99 -4.22 47.10
CA ALA A 211 43.39 -4.57 46.88
C ALA A 211 44.35 -3.44 47.30
N GLN A 212 43.97 -2.17 47.09
CA GLN A 212 44.75 -1.03 47.58
C GLN A 212 44.73 -0.93 49.11
N ALA A 213 43.58 -1.13 49.74
CA ALA A 213 43.44 -1.16 51.20
C ALA A 213 44.34 -2.24 51.82
N LYS A 214 44.29 -3.47 51.29
CA LYS A 214 45.18 -4.57 51.72
C LYS A 214 46.66 -4.21 51.63
N ARG A 215 47.11 -3.60 50.52
CA ARG A 215 48.51 -3.14 50.37
C ARG A 215 48.88 -2.05 51.36
N ALA A 216 47.95 -1.14 51.69
CA ALA A 216 48.19 -0.10 52.69
C ALA A 216 48.33 -0.72 54.09
N ASP A 217 47.47 -1.69 54.43
CA ASP A 217 47.54 -2.42 55.70
C ASP A 217 48.86 -3.20 55.82
N GLU A 218 49.30 -3.87 54.75
CA GLU A 218 50.60 -4.56 54.69
C GLU A 218 51.78 -3.60 54.92
N ARG A 219 51.77 -2.42 54.30
CA ARG A 219 52.81 -1.39 54.52
C ARG A 219 52.79 -0.87 55.96
N LEU A 220 51.62 -0.68 56.54
CA LEU A 220 51.47 -0.24 57.93
C LEU A 220 52.01 -1.30 58.89
N GLN A 221 51.68 -2.57 58.69
CA GLN A 221 52.22 -3.68 59.47
C GLN A 221 53.74 -3.78 59.33
N GLN A 222 54.28 -3.59 58.13
CA GLN A 222 55.71 -3.60 57.89
C GLN A 222 56.41 -2.44 58.62
N ALA A 223 55.89 -1.21 58.51
CA ALA A 223 56.42 -0.05 59.23
C ALA A 223 56.36 -0.23 60.76
N GLN A 224 55.30 -0.87 61.28
CA GLN A 224 55.21 -1.23 62.70
C GLN A 224 56.31 -2.23 63.12
N ARG A 225 56.56 -3.27 62.31
CA ARG A 225 57.64 -4.23 62.57
C ARG A 225 59.01 -3.56 62.54
N GLU A 226 59.26 -2.69 61.56
CA GLU A 226 60.51 -1.92 61.45
C GLU A 226 60.71 -0.98 62.62
N TYR A 227 59.65 -0.28 63.06
CA TYR A 227 59.69 0.56 64.26
C TYR A 227 60.07 -0.25 65.50
N LEU A 228 59.45 -1.42 65.70
CA LEU A 228 59.76 -2.30 66.82
C LEU A 228 61.21 -2.79 66.74
N ALA A 229 61.68 -3.24 65.58
CA ALA A 229 63.06 -3.67 65.38
C ALA A 229 64.07 -2.53 65.65
N LEU A 230 63.81 -1.32 65.14
CA LEU A 230 64.67 -0.15 65.39
C LEU A 230 64.69 0.23 66.87
N SER A 231 63.55 0.12 67.56
CA SER A 231 63.48 0.37 69.00
C SER A 231 64.32 -0.65 69.79
N GLU A 232 64.27 -1.93 69.41
CA GLU A 232 65.11 -2.98 69.97
C GLU A 232 66.60 -2.70 69.69
N GLU A 233 66.98 -2.40 68.44
CA GLU A 233 68.35 -2.04 68.06
C GLU A 233 68.88 -0.83 68.85
N PHE A 234 68.06 0.21 69.01
CA PHE A 234 68.41 1.38 69.81
C PHE A 234 68.65 1.01 71.28
N HIS A 235 67.81 0.17 71.87
CA HIS A 235 68.02 -0.37 73.22
C HIS A 235 69.31 -1.18 73.33
N HIS A 236 69.62 -2.03 72.34
CA HIS A 236 70.88 -2.77 72.27
C HIS A 236 72.08 -1.84 72.13
N PHE A 237 72.02 -0.84 71.25
CA PHE A 237 73.08 0.16 71.06
C PHE A 237 73.33 0.95 72.33
N ARG A 238 72.29 1.42 73.01
CA ARG A 238 72.42 2.13 74.29
C ARG A 238 73.09 1.26 75.33
N THR A 239 72.73 -0.02 75.40
CA THR A 239 73.37 -0.99 76.30
C THR A 239 74.85 -1.21 75.93
N ARG A 240 75.17 -1.32 74.64
CA ARG A 240 76.55 -1.47 74.13
C ARG A 240 77.41 -0.23 74.39
N GLN A 241 76.92 0.97 74.12
CA GLN A 241 77.63 2.23 74.38
C GLN A 241 78.01 2.39 75.86
N LEU A 242 77.13 1.95 76.76
CA LEU A 242 77.43 1.95 78.20
C LEU A 242 78.44 0.87 78.63
N THR A 243 78.71 -0.12 77.77
CA THR A 243 79.57 -1.28 78.09
C THR A 243 80.84 -1.38 77.23
N ALA A 244 80.98 -0.58 76.16
CA ALA A 244 82.10 -0.63 75.22
C ALA A 244 83.25 0.35 75.57
N PRO A 245 84.52 -0.06 75.47
CA PRO A 245 85.68 0.82 75.67
C PRO A 245 85.89 1.76 74.45
N PRO A 246 86.47 2.96 74.63
CA PRO A 246 86.55 3.97 73.59
C PRO A 246 87.48 3.53 72.45
N ASP A 247 86.90 3.29 71.27
CA ASP A 247 87.66 2.99 70.05
C ASP A 247 88.39 4.25 69.54
N LYS A 248 89.60 4.02 69.00
CA LYS A 248 90.51 5.08 68.55
C LYS A 248 90.01 5.66 67.22
N LEU A 249 89.81 6.97 67.17
CA LEU A 249 89.32 7.75 66.02
C LEU A 249 89.98 7.41 64.65
N SER A 250 91.22 6.93 64.62
CA SER A 250 91.95 6.63 63.38
C SER A 250 91.37 5.45 62.58
N THR A 251 90.76 4.47 63.25
CA THR A 251 90.14 3.33 62.55
C THR A 251 88.83 3.73 61.88
N VAL A 252 88.11 4.69 62.47
CA VAL A 252 86.87 5.25 61.93
C VAL A 252 87.15 6.07 60.66
N GLU A 253 88.18 6.91 60.68
CA GLU A 253 88.57 7.70 59.50
C GLU A 253 89.01 6.84 58.32
N ALA A 254 89.81 5.79 58.57
CA ALA A 254 90.26 4.87 57.53
C ALA A 254 89.08 4.14 56.87
N ARG A 255 88.09 3.75 57.67
CA ARG A 255 86.87 3.11 57.18
C ARG A 255 86.03 4.05 56.31
N MET A 256 85.78 5.28 56.74
CA MET A 256 85.00 6.25 55.95
C MET A 256 85.64 6.56 54.59
N ARG A 257 86.98 6.66 54.53
CA ARG A 257 87.68 6.88 53.25
C ARG A 257 87.51 5.69 52.29
N SER A 258 87.53 4.46 52.80
CA SER A 258 87.30 3.27 51.98
C SER A 258 85.87 3.20 51.42
N GLU A 259 84.88 3.53 52.25
CA GLU A 259 83.46 3.56 51.86
C GLU A 259 83.21 4.65 50.79
N PHE A 260 83.81 5.83 50.95
CA PHE A 260 83.71 6.91 49.95
C PHE A 260 84.25 6.52 48.56
N VAL A 261 85.39 5.82 48.50
CA VAL A 261 85.97 5.36 47.23
C VAL A 261 85.06 4.34 46.55
N ILE A 262 84.50 3.40 47.33
CA ILE A 262 83.56 2.39 46.82
C ILE A 262 82.30 3.05 46.28
N GLU A 263 81.75 4.06 46.96
CA GLU A 263 80.56 4.79 46.50
C GLU A 263 80.81 5.56 45.21
N GLN A 264 81.96 6.22 45.09
CA GLN A 264 82.33 6.94 43.86
C GLN A 264 82.43 5.99 42.67
N GLN A 265 83.04 4.82 42.87
CA GLN A 265 83.14 3.79 41.83
C GLN A 265 81.76 3.25 41.44
N ALA A 266 80.90 2.96 42.42
CA ALA A 266 79.54 2.48 42.17
C ALA A 266 78.67 3.51 41.41
N LEU A 267 78.88 4.81 41.66
CA LEU A 267 78.21 5.89 40.92
C LEU A 267 78.69 5.96 39.47
N HIS A 268 79.99 5.84 39.24
CA HIS A 268 80.56 5.82 37.89
C HIS A 268 79.96 4.68 37.06
N ASP A 269 79.97 3.45 37.58
CA ASP A 269 79.42 2.28 36.89
C ASP A 269 77.91 2.43 36.60
N ARG A 270 77.14 3.06 37.50
CA ARG A 270 75.71 3.31 37.27
C ARG A 270 75.47 4.29 36.13
N LEU A 271 76.31 5.31 35.99
CA LEU A 271 76.22 6.27 34.89
C LEU A 271 76.60 5.63 33.56
N GLU A 272 77.65 4.81 33.53
CA GLU A 272 78.06 4.06 32.35
C GLU A 272 76.97 3.10 31.87
N ARG A 273 76.37 2.31 32.77
CA ARG A 273 75.26 1.41 32.42
C ARG A 273 74.08 2.15 31.82
N ARG A 274 73.65 3.27 32.42
CA ARG A 274 72.56 4.10 31.88
C ARG A 274 72.89 4.66 30.51
N HIS A 275 74.15 5.01 30.26
CA HIS A 275 74.59 5.47 28.95
C HIS A 275 74.53 4.35 27.91
N GLN A 276 75.02 3.16 28.24
CA GLN A 276 74.97 1.97 27.39
C GLN A 276 73.53 1.53 27.08
N GLU A 277 72.66 1.50 28.09
CA GLU A 277 71.23 1.18 27.90
C GLU A 277 70.54 2.17 26.95
N LYS A 278 70.84 3.48 27.09
CA LYS A 278 70.29 4.50 26.18
C LYS A 278 70.80 4.34 24.76
N LEU A 279 72.08 4.01 24.57
CA LEU A 279 72.64 3.73 23.25
C LEU A 279 71.95 2.52 22.61
N GLN A 280 71.81 1.42 23.33
CA GLN A 280 71.11 0.22 22.84
C GLN A 280 69.65 0.50 22.47
N GLN A 281 68.92 1.28 23.28
CA GLN A 281 67.55 1.68 22.97
C GLN A 281 67.45 2.49 21.66
N VAL A 282 68.42 3.37 21.40
CA VAL A 282 68.47 4.14 20.16
C VAL A 282 68.79 3.24 18.97
N GLU A 283 69.78 2.34 19.10
CA GLU A 283 70.15 1.38 18.07
C GLU A 283 68.97 0.45 17.69
N ASP A 284 68.26 -0.09 18.68
CA ASP A 284 67.09 -0.92 18.45
C ASP A 284 65.94 -0.15 17.77
N ARG A 285 65.76 1.13 18.13
CA ARG A 285 64.78 1.99 17.47
C ARG A 285 65.15 2.28 16.02
N CYS A 286 66.43 2.52 15.72
CA CYS A 286 66.92 2.68 14.36
C CYS A 286 66.66 1.43 13.51
N ARG A 287 66.98 0.23 14.04
CA ARG A 287 66.71 -1.05 13.34
C ARG A 287 65.22 -1.25 13.04
N LYS A 288 64.34 -0.98 14.01
CA LYS A 288 62.88 -1.08 13.81
C LYS A 288 62.38 -0.13 12.72
N LEU A 289 62.87 1.11 12.70
CA LEU A 289 62.52 2.09 11.66
C LEU A 289 63.03 1.69 10.27
N GLU A 290 64.21 1.06 10.19
CA GLU A 290 64.74 0.52 8.93
C GLU A 290 63.87 -0.63 8.41
N GLU A 291 63.44 -1.55 9.28
CA GLU A 291 62.52 -2.63 8.92
C GLU A 291 61.15 -2.12 8.45
N GLU A 292 60.60 -1.12 9.12
CA GLU A 292 59.34 -0.47 8.73
C GLU A 292 59.47 0.23 7.38
N ASN A 293 60.56 0.96 7.14
CA ASN A 293 60.83 1.57 5.84
C ASN A 293 60.97 0.52 4.72
N CYS A 294 61.65 -0.59 4.99
CA CYS A 294 61.73 -1.70 4.01
C CYS A 294 60.35 -2.28 3.69
N LYS A 295 59.49 -2.47 4.70
CA LYS A 295 58.10 -2.95 4.50
C LYS A 295 57.27 -1.95 3.68
N LEU A 296 57.36 -0.66 3.98
CA LEU A 296 56.65 0.39 3.25
C LEU A 296 57.12 0.49 1.79
N LEU A 297 58.42 0.38 1.54
CA LEU A 297 58.98 0.32 0.18
C LEU A 297 58.46 -0.92 -0.58
N ALA A 298 58.39 -2.08 0.06
CA ALA A 298 57.83 -3.30 -0.55
C ALA A 298 56.32 -3.20 -0.83
N LEU A 299 55.54 -2.53 0.02
CA LEU A 299 54.11 -2.29 -0.23
C LEU A 299 53.90 -1.25 -1.35
N SER A 300 54.72 -0.20 -1.39
CA SER A 300 54.69 0.82 -2.43
C SER A 300 54.97 0.24 -3.82
N THR A 301 55.99 -0.62 -3.94
CA THR A 301 56.31 -1.33 -5.19
C THR A 301 55.17 -2.27 -5.61
N LYS A 302 54.61 -3.08 -4.69
CA LYS A 302 53.42 -3.91 -4.97
C LYS A 302 52.20 -3.09 -5.42
N ARG A 303 51.94 -1.93 -4.79
CA ARG A 303 50.81 -1.06 -5.17
C ARG A 303 51.02 -0.47 -6.57
N LYS A 304 52.25 -0.06 -6.91
CA LYS A 304 52.60 0.39 -8.27
C LYS A 304 52.39 -0.72 -9.31
N GLU A 305 52.77 -1.95 -9.00
CA GLU A 305 52.52 -3.11 -9.87
C GLU A 305 51.03 -3.39 -10.07
N GLN A 306 50.21 -3.34 -9.01
CA GLN A 306 48.74 -3.48 -9.11
C GLN A 306 48.13 -2.38 -9.97
N LEU A 307 48.59 -1.13 -9.82
CA LEU A 307 48.15 -0.01 -10.65
C LEU A 307 48.54 -0.22 -12.12
N ASN A 308 49.76 -0.70 -12.40
CA ASN A 308 50.18 -1.04 -13.76
C ASN A 308 49.33 -2.16 -14.36
N GLN A 309 49.07 -3.24 -13.61
CA GLN A 309 48.20 -4.34 -14.05
C GLN A 309 46.76 -3.85 -14.33
N SER A 310 46.18 -3.04 -13.45
CA SER A 310 44.85 -2.46 -13.68
C SER A 310 44.83 -1.51 -14.88
N ALA A 311 45.89 -0.71 -15.10
CA ALA A 311 46.04 0.13 -16.27
C ALA A 311 46.13 -0.69 -17.58
N GLU A 312 46.82 -1.84 -17.55
CA GLU A 312 46.85 -2.79 -18.66
C GLU A 312 45.49 -3.42 -18.94
N VAL A 313 44.75 -3.84 -17.90
CA VAL A 313 43.38 -4.36 -18.02
C VAL A 313 42.43 -3.31 -18.58
N ILE A 314 42.48 -2.07 -18.09
CA ILE A 314 41.72 -0.95 -18.63
C ILE A 314 42.07 -0.72 -20.10
N SER A 315 43.35 -0.78 -20.46
CA SER A 315 43.81 -0.63 -21.85
C SER A 315 43.32 -1.77 -22.75
N ARG A 316 43.23 -2.99 -22.23
CA ARG A 316 42.66 -4.16 -22.93
C ARG A 316 41.14 -4.04 -23.09
N LEU A 317 40.43 -3.63 -22.04
CA LEU A 317 38.98 -3.37 -22.07
C LEU A 317 38.63 -2.22 -23.01
N LYS A 318 39.42 -1.14 -23.02
CA LYS A 318 39.26 -0.03 -23.98
C LYS A 318 39.41 -0.52 -25.43
N ARG A 319 40.40 -1.38 -25.71
CA ARG A 319 40.55 -2.01 -27.04
C ARG A 319 39.35 -2.90 -27.38
N SER A 320 38.88 -3.73 -26.45
CA SER A 320 37.69 -4.57 -26.65
C SER A 320 36.42 -3.74 -26.87
N ASN A 321 36.22 -2.67 -26.11
CA ASN A 321 35.09 -1.76 -26.24
C ASN A 321 35.12 -1.00 -27.57
N ARG A 322 36.30 -0.60 -28.06
CA ARG A 322 36.44 -0.04 -29.42
C ARG A 322 36.02 -1.08 -30.47
N ALA A 323 36.52 -2.30 -30.38
CA ALA A 323 36.14 -3.37 -31.31
C ALA A 323 34.64 -3.72 -31.25
N LEU A 324 34.02 -3.68 -30.06
CA LEU A 324 32.57 -3.88 -29.91
C LEU A 324 31.76 -2.69 -30.44
N LYS A 325 32.22 -1.46 -30.22
CA LYS A 325 31.62 -0.26 -30.82
C LYS A 325 31.69 -0.31 -32.34
N GLU A 326 32.84 -0.65 -32.91
CA GLU A 326 33.00 -0.84 -34.37
C GLU A 326 32.08 -1.94 -34.89
N ARG A 327 31.89 -3.05 -34.15
CA ARG A 327 30.91 -4.09 -34.52
C ARG A 327 29.46 -3.62 -34.42
N LEU A 328 29.13 -2.81 -33.42
CA LEU A 328 27.80 -2.22 -33.26
C LEU A 328 27.53 -1.19 -34.36
N GLU A 329 28.49 -0.32 -34.67
CA GLU A 329 28.44 0.62 -35.78
C GLU A 329 28.33 -0.12 -37.11
N ALA A 330 29.05 -1.22 -37.32
CA ALA A 330 28.88 -2.08 -38.51
C ALA A 330 27.49 -2.74 -38.57
N ARG A 331 26.88 -3.08 -37.42
CA ARG A 331 25.51 -3.59 -37.34
C ARG A 331 24.45 -2.50 -37.57
N VAL A 332 24.69 -1.29 -37.09
CA VAL A 332 23.85 -0.11 -37.32
C VAL A 332 23.95 0.31 -38.78
N LEU A 333 25.14 0.30 -39.38
CA LEU A 333 25.36 0.53 -40.81
C LEU A 333 24.80 -0.62 -41.70
N GLY A 334 24.67 -1.83 -41.17
CA GLY A 334 23.94 -2.93 -41.81
C GLY A 334 22.41 -2.87 -41.68
N ALA A 335 21.88 -2.04 -40.76
CA ALA A 335 20.44 -1.83 -40.55
C ALA A 335 19.95 -0.44 -41.03
N ALA A 336 20.86 0.47 -41.38
CA ALA A 336 20.59 1.83 -41.84
C ALA A 336 21.18 2.07 -43.25
N GLY A 337 20.90 1.15 -44.17
CA GLY A 337 21.11 1.35 -45.59
C GLY A 337 20.01 2.22 -46.20
N LEU A 338 19.89 3.47 -45.75
CA LEU A 338 19.21 4.55 -46.47
C LEU A 338 19.47 5.88 -45.73
N LEU A 339 19.99 6.84 -46.51
CA LEU A 339 20.27 8.25 -46.19
C LEU A 339 21.67 8.55 -45.63
N GLU A 340 22.62 8.52 -46.57
CA GLU A 340 23.45 9.66 -47.00
C GLU A 340 23.93 10.70 -45.96
N SER A 341 25.27 10.78 -45.93
CA SER A 341 26.05 12.01 -46.19
C SER A 341 26.07 13.10 -45.12
N SER A 342 27.23 13.28 -44.48
CA SER A 342 28.19 14.33 -44.89
C SER A 342 29.14 14.74 -43.75
N ALA A 343 30.41 14.91 -44.12
CA ALA A 343 31.49 15.71 -43.53
C ALA A 343 31.99 15.37 -42.09
N ASN A 344 33.24 14.91 -41.86
CA ASN A 344 34.58 15.52 -42.08
C ASN A 344 35.08 16.33 -40.86
N VAL A 345 36.39 16.16 -40.53
CA VAL A 345 37.23 16.91 -39.56
C VAL A 345 37.04 16.47 -38.08
N GLY A 346 38.01 16.02 -37.27
CA GLY A 346 39.48 16.10 -37.26
C GLY A 346 39.95 17.20 -36.30
N MET A 347 40.22 16.92 -35.02
CA MET A 347 41.18 17.67 -34.16
C MET A 347 41.25 17.18 -32.70
N LYS A 348 42.41 17.45 -32.09
CA LYS A 348 42.99 17.02 -30.79
C LYS A 348 42.35 17.70 -29.56
N PRO A 349 42.62 17.23 -28.32
CA PRO A 349 42.42 18.04 -27.11
C PRO A 349 43.76 18.50 -26.51
N ASN A 350 43.96 19.82 -26.44
CA ASN A 350 44.74 20.54 -25.40
C ASN A 350 43.74 21.54 -24.80
N GLN A 351 43.48 21.53 -23.49
CA GLN A 351 44.23 22.21 -22.43
C GLN A 351 44.21 23.76 -22.56
N GLU A 352 43.73 24.37 -21.47
CA GLU A 352 43.79 25.78 -21.04
C GLU A 352 42.63 26.73 -21.41
N ASP A 353 41.91 27.08 -20.33
CA ASP A 353 41.63 28.43 -19.82
C ASP A 353 40.84 29.49 -20.63
N ALA A 354 39.82 29.97 -19.91
CA ALA A 354 39.46 31.37 -19.71
C ALA A 354 38.67 32.15 -20.79
N GLN A 355 37.46 32.52 -20.33
CA GLN A 355 36.88 33.87 -20.35
C GLN A 355 36.01 34.35 -21.53
N ARG A 356 34.77 34.70 -21.12
CA ARG A 356 33.89 35.83 -21.53
C ARG A 356 33.27 35.77 -22.94
N GLY A 357 31.98 35.97 -23.12
CA GLY A 357 30.95 36.51 -22.23
C GLY A 357 29.57 36.54 -22.92
N PRO A 358 28.75 37.56 -22.67
CA PRO A 358 27.57 37.40 -21.83
C PRO A 358 26.32 37.97 -22.51
N GLU A 359 25.34 37.13 -22.81
CA GLU A 359 24.00 37.60 -23.14
C GLU A 359 23.00 36.67 -22.46
N ASP A 360 22.66 37.03 -21.23
CA ASP A 360 21.29 37.05 -20.73
C ASP A 360 21.35 37.67 -19.33
N ALA A 361 20.64 38.79 -19.15
CA ALA A 361 20.51 39.51 -17.90
C ALA A 361 19.67 38.72 -16.89
N ASN A 362 20.16 37.55 -16.49
CA ASN A 362 19.61 36.78 -15.39
C ASN A 362 20.16 37.37 -14.10
N HIS A 363 19.25 37.84 -13.26
CA HIS A 363 19.53 38.42 -11.94
C HIS A 363 20.67 37.64 -11.24
N PRO A 364 21.76 38.31 -10.80
CA PRO A 364 22.88 37.64 -10.14
C PRO A 364 22.44 36.86 -8.89
N GLU A 365 21.34 37.29 -8.28
CA GLU A 365 20.69 36.64 -7.15
C GLU A 365 20.09 35.28 -7.53
N VAL A 366 19.47 35.15 -8.72
CA VAL A 366 18.92 33.87 -9.21
C VAL A 366 20.04 32.87 -9.49
N ALA A 367 21.17 33.32 -10.04
CA ALA A 367 22.33 32.48 -10.27
C ALA A 367 23.00 31.99 -8.96
N LEU A 368 23.02 32.84 -7.92
CA LEU A 368 23.51 32.45 -6.61
C LEU A 368 22.56 31.42 -5.95
N LEU A 369 21.26 31.67 -5.99
CA LEU A 369 20.24 30.76 -5.45
C LEU A 369 20.24 29.39 -6.16
N SER A 370 20.40 29.36 -7.50
CA SER A 370 20.49 28.10 -8.25
C SER A 370 21.76 27.30 -7.92
N SER A 371 22.91 27.98 -7.81
CA SER A 371 24.18 27.33 -7.44
C SER A 371 24.15 26.76 -6.02
N GLU A 372 23.53 27.47 -5.07
CA GLU A 372 23.37 27.02 -3.68
C GLU A 372 22.39 25.83 -3.60
N LEU A 373 21.33 25.83 -4.42
CA LEU A 373 20.39 24.72 -4.53
C LEU A 373 21.08 23.46 -5.07
N GLU A 374 21.87 23.58 -6.14
CA GLU A 374 22.66 22.45 -6.67
C GLU A 374 23.64 21.90 -5.64
N ARG A 375 24.32 22.78 -4.89
CA ARG A 375 25.22 22.39 -3.80
C ARG A 375 24.48 21.57 -2.75
N LEU A 376 23.34 22.05 -2.26
CA LEU A 376 22.56 21.38 -1.22
C LEU A 376 21.95 20.06 -1.71
N GLN A 377 21.53 19.97 -2.98
CA GLN A 377 21.08 18.71 -3.58
C GLN A 377 22.21 17.69 -3.72
N HIS A 378 23.44 18.14 -3.98
CA HIS A 378 24.61 17.28 -4.02
C HIS A 378 24.98 16.80 -2.61
N GLU A 379 25.00 17.71 -1.63
CA GLU A 379 25.26 17.40 -0.23
C GLU A 379 24.23 16.41 0.35
N ARG A 380 22.94 16.64 0.08
CA ARG A 380 21.87 15.69 0.43
C ARG A 380 22.12 14.29 -0.13
N ARG A 381 22.47 14.18 -1.42
CA ARG A 381 22.79 12.89 -2.06
C ARG A 381 24.01 12.23 -1.43
N LEU A 382 25.08 12.98 -1.20
CA LEU A 382 26.28 12.48 -0.53
C LEU A 382 25.99 11.98 0.89
N ILE A 383 25.13 12.66 1.63
CA ILE A 383 24.75 12.25 2.99
C ILE A 383 23.88 10.99 2.93
N VAL A 384 22.85 10.93 2.11
CA VAL A 384 21.95 9.76 2.06
C VAL A 384 22.65 8.53 1.47
N GLU A 385 23.36 8.68 0.36
CA GLU A 385 24.02 7.57 -0.35
C GLU A 385 25.37 7.19 0.29
N GLY A 386 26.11 8.16 0.85
CA GLY A 386 27.44 7.96 1.44
C GLY A 386 27.43 7.47 2.89
N SER A 387 26.32 7.62 3.61
CA SER A 387 26.25 7.25 5.04
C SER A 387 26.09 5.75 5.31
N ALA A 388 26.14 4.88 4.29
CA ALA A 388 25.96 3.43 4.43
C ALA A 388 24.69 3.03 5.22
N GLY A 389 23.63 3.85 5.14
CA GLY A 389 22.37 3.64 5.85
C GLY A 389 22.30 4.19 7.29
N ALA A 390 23.34 4.89 7.77
CA ALA A 390 23.33 5.53 9.09
C ALA A 390 22.40 6.76 9.16
N LEU A 391 22.14 7.41 8.02
CA LEU A 391 21.21 8.53 7.88
C LEU A 391 20.21 8.16 6.79
N ASP A 392 18.94 8.04 7.16
CA ASP A 392 17.83 7.74 6.26
C ASP A 392 17.12 9.04 5.81
N GLU A 393 16.20 8.93 4.86
CA GLU A 393 15.41 10.07 4.37
C GLU A 393 14.58 10.73 5.48
N GLY A 394 14.31 10.01 6.58
CA GLY A 394 13.59 10.50 7.75
C GLY A 394 14.46 11.25 8.78
N SER A 395 15.78 11.21 8.65
CA SER A 395 16.73 11.81 9.60
C SER A 395 16.54 13.34 9.70
N ASP A 396 16.66 13.89 10.91
CA ASP A 396 16.51 15.33 11.18
C ASP A 396 17.45 16.19 10.33
N ILE A 397 18.64 15.68 10.02
CA ILE A 397 19.64 16.35 9.17
C ILE A 397 19.13 16.43 7.72
N VAL A 398 18.62 15.33 7.18
CA VAL A 398 18.08 15.27 5.81
C VAL A 398 16.82 16.12 5.70
N ARG A 399 15.95 16.08 6.72
CA ARG A 399 14.76 16.95 6.79
C ARG A 399 15.11 18.44 6.83
N CYS A 400 16.17 18.81 7.53
CA CYS A 400 16.65 20.19 7.58
C CYS A 400 17.15 20.66 6.20
N LEU A 401 17.92 19.82 5.51
CA LEU A 401 18.36 20.08 4.13
C LEU A 401 17.17 20.17 3.16
N ASP A 402 16.19 19.26 3.27
CA ASP A 402 15.00 19.26 2.41
C ASP A 402 14.15 20.50 2.61
N SER A 403 14.03 20.98 3.85
CA SER A 403 13.33 22.23 4.17
C SER A 403 14.05 23.42 3.53
N LYS A 404 15.39 23.49 3.67
CA LYS A 404 16.20 24.56 3.08
C LYS A 404 16.19 24.54 1.55
N ILE A 405 16.23 23.37 0.93
CA ILE A 405 16.11 23.20 -0.54
C ILE A 405 14.74 23.71 -1.00
N LYS A 406 13.67 23.37 -0.26
CA LYS A 406 12.32 23.84 -0.57
C LYS A 406 12.21 25.36 -0.45
N ASP A 407 12.77 25.96 0.60
CA ASP A 407 12.79 27.41 0.79
C ASP A 407 13.53 28.12 -0.37
N LEU A 408 14.64 27.55 -0.86
CA LEU A 408 15.37 28.10 -2.03
C LEU A 408 14.60 27.93 -3.34
N ILE A 409 13.86 26.83 -3.51
CA ILE A 409 12.97 26.64 -4.67
C ILE A 409 11.84 27.67 -4.64
N ASP A 410 11.25 27.90 -3.47
CA ASP A 410 10.18 28.89 -3.30
C ASP A 410 10.72 30.31 -3.55
N GLN A 411 11.94 30.63 -3.08
CA GLN A 411 12.63 31.90 -3.40
C GLN A 411 12.86 32.04 -4.91
N LEU A 412 13.38 31.01 -5.58
CA LEU A 412 13.57 31.01 -7.04
C LEU A 412 12.25 31.18 -7.80
N ALA A 413 11.16 30.56 -7.33
CA ALA A 413 9.83 30.72 -7.91
C ALA A 413 9.31 32.16 -7.75
N THR A 414 9.56 32.80 -6.60
CA THR A 414 9.20 34.21 -6.39
C THR A 414 10.05 35.16 -7.23
N HIS A 415 11.35 34.89 -7.40
CA HIS A 415 12.22 35.71 -8.26
C HIS A 415 11.95 35.50 -9.76
N GLY A 416 11.55 34.30 -10.17
CA GLY A 416 11.15 33.99 -11.56
C GLY A 416 9.77 34.52 -11.96
N GLN A 417 8.90 34.86 -11.01
CA GLN A 417 7.58 35.45 -11.28
C GLN A 417 7.57 36.97 -11.47
N VAL A 418 8.71 37.66 -11.29
CA VAL A 418 8.77 39.14 -11.40
C VAL A 418 8.95 39.62 -12.86
N LEU A 419 9.14 38.73 -13.84
CA LEU A 419 9.23 39.08 -15.26
C LEU A 419 8.02 38.58 -16.08
N HIS A 420 6.82 39.05 -15.74
CA HIS A 420 5.81 39.59 -16.68
C HIS A 420 4.44 39.73 -16.00
N PRO A 421 4.04 40.95 -15.64
CA PRO A 421 2.68 41.42 -15.87
C PRO A 421 2.72 42.33 -17.09
N LEU A 422 2.18 41.91 -18.24
CA LEU A 422 1.60 42.76 -19.30
C LEU A 422 1.42 41.99 -20.62
N THR A 423 0.21 41.46 -20.85
CA THR A 423 -0.60 41.55 -22.09
C THR A 423 -1.88 40.76 -21.77
N VAL A 424 -3.01 41.39 -21.41
CA VAL A 424 -3.98 42.03 -22.32
C VAL A 424 -4.04 41.33 -23.67
N LEU A 425 -4.74 40.19 -23.72
CA LEU A 425 -6.00 39.98 -24.47
C LEU A 425 -6.61 38.63 -24.12
#